data_AF-A0A1H9YPK8-F1
#
_entry.id   AF-A0A1H9YPK8-F1
#
_cell.length_a   1.000
_cell.length_b   1.000
_cell.length_c   1.000
_cell.angle_alpha   90.00
_cell.angle_beta   90.00
_cell.angle_gamma   90.00
#
_symmetry.space_group_name_H-M   'P 1'
#
loop_
_entity.id
_entity.type
_entity.pdbx_description
1 polymer ?
#
loop_
_entity_poly.entity_id
_entity_poly.type
_entity_poly.pdbx_seq_one_letter_code
_entity_poly.pdbx_strand_id
1 'polypeptide(L)'
;MRDNEKSTNFIIKNRSFSLEGYLCPSIRRLIGNLPNKIKDSIEEIRLRINNPLIIHVNNQDYFITQKGELSLSSKDSFTVTKDNIDNTLQFITNYSIYSVEEELKNGYITVQGGHRVGIVGKVLHNNGVVKTIKDFTGLNIRVAREKIGAASNVLKHIIDNGEFVNTLIVSPPQCGKTTLLRDIIKNLSDGIPSLGLKGNRVGVVDERSEIAACYQGIPQNNLGIRTDVLDACPKAQGMIMLIRAMSPEIIATDEIGRDEDSMAIQEALLAGIKLITTVHGKSLEDIIFKKVIGSLVKEGVFKKIIILSNKQGVGTIEKILDGTTFNDLLEYPLKNKVAG
;
A
#
# COMPACT_ATOMS: atom_id res chain seq x y z
N MET A 1 -19.47 -11.18 -27.33
CA MET A 1 -18.28 -12.05 -27.13
C MET A 1 -16.95 -11.41 -27.55
N ARG A 2 -16.91 -10.29 -28.31
CA ARG A 2 -15.64 -9.63 -28.72
C ARG A 2 -15.20 -8.46 -27.82
N ASP A 3 -16.03 -8.03 -26.86
CA ASP A 3 -15.71 -6.90 -25.98
C ASP A 3 -15.05 -7.31 -24.66
N ASN A 4 -15.20 -8.58 -24.23
CA ASN A 4 -14.48 -9.09 -23.05
C ASN A 4 -12.98 -9.29 -23.29
N GLU A 5 -12.54 -9.52 -24.53
CA GLU A 5 -11.10 -9.64 -24.83
C GLU A 5 -10.38 -8.29 -24.78
N LYS A 6 -11.04 -7.17 -25.11
CA LYS A 6 -10.41 -5.84 -25.03
C LYS A 6 -10.21 -5.35 -23.60
N SER A 7 -11.18 -5.61 -22.71
CA SER A 7 -11.08 -5.28 -21.28
C SER A 7 -10.01 -6.12 -20.58
N THR A 8 -9.94 -7.42 -20.93
CA THR A 8 -8.90 -8.32 -20.40
C THR A 8 -7.52 -7.96 -20.97
N ASN A 9 -7.44 -7.50 -22.22
CA ASN A 9 -6.19 -7.03 -22.82
C ASN A 9 -5.68 -5.70 -22.23
N PHE A 10 -6.55 -4.84 -21.68
CA PHE A 10 -6.10 -3.63 -20.97
C PHE A 10 -5.52 -3.98 -19.59
N ILE A 11 -6.07 -4.99 -18.91
CA ILE A 11 -5.58 -5.48 -17.61
C ILE A 11 -4.31 -6.34 -17.76
N ILE A 12 -4.18 -7.09 -18.85
CA ILE A 12 -2.99 -7.92 -19.11
C ILE A 12 -1.82 -7.09 -19.64
N LYS A 13 -2.05 -6.00 -20.40
CA LYS A 13 -0.96 -5.15 -20.92
C LYS A 13 -0.15 -4.42 -19.84
N ASN A 14 -0.68 -4.23 -18.63
CA ASN A 14 0.04 -3.61 -17.52
C ASN A 14 0.91 -4.58 -16.72
N ARG A 15 0.96 -5.87 -17.06
CA ARG A 15 1.81 -6.87 -16.36
C ARG A 15 3.28 -6.88 -16.80
N SER A 16 3.72 -5.98 -17.67
CA SER A 16 5.08 -5.99 -18.24
C SER A 16 5.67 -4.59 -18.46
N PHE A 17 5.52 -3.67 -17.50
CA PHE A 17 6.67 -2.83 -17.20
C PHE A 17 7.50 -3.58 -16.17
N SER A 18 8.39 -4.44 -16.66
CA SER A 18 9.23 -5.24 -15.78
C SER A 18 10.12 -4.28 -14.99
N LEU A 19 10.24 -4.54 -13.69
CA LEU A 19 11.20 -3.90 -12.78
C LEU A 19 12.58 -3.68 -13.42
N GLU A 20 12.96 -4.58 -14.33
CA GLU A 20 14.16 -4.58 -15.16
C GLU A 20 14.36 -3.26 -15.93
N GLY A 21 13.28 -2.59 -16.35
CA GLY A 21 13.32 -1.29 -17.04
C GLY A 21 13.95 -0.16 -16.22
N TYR A 22 13.89 -0.27 -14.89
CA TYR A 22 14.53 0.68 -13.96
C TYR A 22 16.00 0.37 -13.70
N LEU A 23 16.47 -0.84 -14.04
CA LEU A 23 17.83 -1.28 -13.79
C LEU A 23 18.76 -0.82 -14.92
N CYS A 24 20.00 -0.46 -14.58
CA CYS A 24 21.03 -0.21 -15.59
C CYS A 24 21.26 -1.46 -16.48
N PRO A 25 21.76 -1.32 -17.73
CA PRO A 25 21.80 -2.41 -18.70
C PRO A 25 22.51 -3.69 -18.23
N SER A 26 23.62 -3.57 -17.48
CA SER A 26 24.36 -4.71 -16.95
C SER A 26 23.52 -5.52 -15.96
N ILE A 27 22.90 -4.85 -14.98
CA ILE A 27 22.06 -5.49 -13.97
C ILE A 27 20.76 -5.99 -14.58
N ARG A 28 20.15 -5.21 -15.49
CA ARG A 28 18.96 -5.60 -16.26
C ARG A 28 19.16 -6.95 -16.94
N ARG A 29 20.30 -7.14 -17.61
CA ARG A 29 20.66 -8.41 -18.26
C ARG A 29 20.76 -9.56 -17.26
N LEU A 30 21.41 -9.35 -16.12
CA LEU A 30 21.57 -10.39 -15.09
C LEU A 30 20.23 -10.81 -14.50
N ILE A 31 19.37 -9.85 -14.17
CA ILE A 31 18.02 -10.13 -13.65
C ILE A 31 17.16 -10.78 -14.74
N GLY A 32 17.26 -10.32 -15.99
CA GLY A 32 16.53 -10.88 -17.13
C GLY A 32 16.84 -12.36 -17.40
N ASN A 33 18.07 -12.80 -17.14
CA ASN A 33 18.52 -14.20 -17.28
C ASN A 33 17.93 -15.14 -16.22
N LEU A 34 17.38 -14.62 -15.12
CA LEU A 34 16.79 -15.46 -14.08
C LEU A 34 15.54 -16.17 -14.61
N PRO A 35 15.27 -17.42 -14.17
CA PRO A 35 14.03 -18.11 -14.50
C PRO A 35 12.80 -17.30 -14.10
N ASN A 36 11.75 -17.30 -14.92
CA ASN A 36 10.51 -16.53 -14.65
C ASN A 36 9.93 -16.83 -13.25
N LYS A 37 9.95 -18.10 -12.82
CA LYS A 37 9.50 -18.51 -11.48
C LYS A 37 10.23 -17.77 -10.34
N ILE A 38 11.54 -17.53 -10.51
CA ILE A 38 12.34 -16.75 -9.56
C ILE A 38 11.96 -15.27 -9.67
N LYS A 39 11.89 -14.71 -10.88
CA LYS A 39 11.54 -13.30 -11.12
C LYS A 39 10.20 -12.92 -10.50
N ASP A 40 9.19 -13.76 -10.67
CA ASP A 40 7.86 -13.60 -10.08
C ASP A 40 7.87 -13.68 -8.55
N SER A 41 8.96 -14.23 -7.98
CA SER A 41 9.17 -14.42 -6.55
C SER A 41 10.20 -13.47 -5.94
N ILE A 42 10.81 -12.54 -6.70
CA ILE A 42 11.69 -11.47 -6.17
C ILE A 42 10.91 -10.47 -5.31
N GLU A 43 11.33 -10.31 -4.06
CA GLU A 43 10.78 -9.37 -3.09
C GLU A 43 11.65 -8.12 -2.96
N GLU A 44 12.97 -8.28 -3.06
CA GLU A 44 13.94 -7.19 -2.95
C GLU A 44 15.11 -7.38 -3.94
N ILE A 45 15.61 -6.29 -4.52
CA ILE A 45 16.89 -6.23 -5.23
C ILE A 45 17.75 -5.16 -4.57
N ARG A 46 18.92 -5.58 -4.07
CA ARG A 46 19.81 -4.72 -3.30
C ARG A 46 21.12 -4.48 -4.03
N LEU A 47 21.41 -3.19 -4.24
CA LEU A 47 22.62 -2.71 -4.89
C LEU A 47 23.42 -1.89 -3.87
N ARG A 48 24.69 -2.20 -3.68
CA ARG A 48 25.61 -1.43 -2.82
C ARG A 48 26.98 -1.40 -3.48
N ILE A 49 27.58 -0.21 -3.57
CA ILE A 49 28.90 -0.05 -4.22
C ILE A 49 29.91 -1.01 -3.59
N ASN A 50 30.72 -1.65 -4.43
CA ASN A 50 31.77 -2.60 -4.07
C ASN A 50 31.28 -3.84 -3.30
N ASN A 51 29.97 -4.12 -3.35
CA ASN A 51 29.37 -5.30 -2.74
C ASN A 51 28.68 -6.16 -3.80
N PRO A 52 28.43 -7.45 -3.51
CA PRO A 52 27.63 -8.32 -4.36
C PRO A 52 26.23 -7.77 -4.65
N LEU A 53 25.72 -8.02 -5.86
CA LEU A 53 24.30 -7.88 -6.17
C LEU A 53 23.52 -8.99 -5.46
N ILE A 54 22.55 -8.59 -4.64
CA ILE A 54 21.74 -9.50 -3.84
C ILE A 54 20.27 -9.35 -4.24
N ILE A 55 19.56 -10.48 -4.32
CA ILE A 55 18.11 -10.50 -4.36
C ILE A 55 17.56 -11.22 -3.14
N HIS A 56 16.39 -10.80 -2.66
CA HIS A 56 15.64 -11.51 -1.64
C HIS A 56 14.45 -12.23 -2.29
N VAL A 57 14.33 -13.53 -2.05
CA VAL A 57 13.29 -14.41 -2.62
C VAL A 57 12.86 -15.40 -1.56
N ASN A 58 11.56 -15.50 -1.27
CA ASN A 58 11.00 -16.50 -0.36
C ASN A 58 11.71 -16.54 1.01
N ASN A 59 11.89 -15.37 1.64
CA ASN A 59 12.54 -15.21 2.95
C ASN A 59 14.03 -15.63 2.99
N GLN A 60 14.72 -15.60 1.84
CA GLN A 60 16.14 -15.92 1.74
C GLN A 60 16.88 -14.98 0.77
N ASP A 61 18.11 -14.60 1.14
CA ASP A 61 19.00 -13.83 0.29
C ASP A 61 19.79 -14.74 -0.66
N TYR A 62 19.88 -14.31 -1.91
CA TYR A 62 20.69 -14.95 -2.95
C TYR A 62 21.62 -13.93 -3.59
N PHE A 63 22.85 -14.35 -3.86
CA PHE A 63 23.81 -13.62 -4.67
C PHE A 63 23.56 -13.90 -6.15
N ILE A 64 23.73 -12.88 -6.98
CA ILE A 64 23.68 -13.04 -8.44
C ILE A 64 25.10 -13.20 -8.96
N THR A 65 25.38 -14.30 -9.66
CA THR A 65 26.69 -14.53 -10.29
C THR A 65 26.91 -13.61 -11.48
N GLN A 66 28.15 -13.49 -11.98
CA GLN A 66 28.45 -12.73 -13.20
C GLN A 66 27.70 -13.22 -14.46
N LYS A 67 27.16 -14.45 -14.44
CA LYS A 67 26.36 -15.03 -15.52
C LYS A 67 24.86 -14.79 -15.37
N GLY A 68 24.41 -14.28 -14.22
CA GLY A 68 22.99 -14.10 -13.92
C GLY A 68 22.33 -15.35 -13.32
N GLU A 69 23.09 -16.15 -12.57
CA GLU A 69 22.58 -17.34 -11.86
C GLU A 69 22.46 -17.05 -10.36
N LEU A 70 21.59 -17.78 -9.66
CA LEU A 70 21.48 -17.69 -8.20
C LEU A 70 22.61 -18.48 -7.52
N SER A 71 23.20 -17.88 -6.50
CA SER A 71 24.19 -18.52 -5.64
C SER A 71 23.91 -18.22 -4.17
N LEU A 72 24.20 -19.18 -3.31
CA LEU A 72 24.23 -18.99 -1.85
C LEU A 72 25.60 -18.52 -1.35
N SER A 73 26.60 -18.57 -2.21
CA SER A 73 27.95 -18.09 -1.93
C SER A 73 28.17 -16.77 -2.65
N SER A 74 28.83 -15.82 -1.98
CA SER A 74 29.29 -14.58 -2.58
C SER A 74 30.47 -14.78 -3.54
N LYS A 75 31.07 -15.98 -3.57
CA LYS A 75 32.12 -16.35 -4.51
C LYS A 75 31.56 -16.28 -5.95
N ASP A 76 32.25 -15.52 -6.82
CA ASP A 76 31.87 -15.26 -8.22
C ASP A 76 30.59 -14.42 -8.42
N SER A 77 30.14 -13.73 -7.37
CA SER A 77 29.03 -12.78 -7.46
C SER A 77 29.39 -11.55 -8.31
N PHE A 78 28.37 -10.97 -8.95
CA PHE A 78 28.50 -9.69 -9.64
C PHE A 78 28.69 -8.57 -8.61
N THR A 79 29.80 -7.85 -8.69
CA THR A 79 30.07 -6.69 -7.82
C THR A 79 29.45 -5.43 -8.40
N VAL A 80 28.62 -4.77 -7.61
CA VAL A 80 27.94 -3.53 -8.01
C VAL A 80 28.94 -2.36 -8.00
N THR A 81 29.02 -1.62 -9.10
CA THR A 81 29.88 -0.44 -9.24
C THR A 81 29.13 0.86 -9.01
N LYS A 82 29.88 1.97 -8.88
CA LYS A 82 29.29 3.33 -8.81
C LYS A 82 28.45 3.65 -10.05
N ASP A 83 28.94 3.31 -11.24
CA ASP A 83 28.21 3.50 -12.49
C ASP A 83 26.90 2.71 -12.53
N ASN A 84 26.84 1.53 -11.90
CA ASN A 84 25.58 0.79 -11.84
C ASN A 84 24.54 1.53 -10.99
N ILE A 85 24.95 2.12 -9.86
CA ILE A 85 24.06 2.91 -9.00
C ILE A 85 23.57 4.15 -9.75
N ASP A 86 24.50 4.93 -10.32
CA ASP A 86 24.18 6.21 -10.95
C ASP A 86 23.29 6.03 -12.18
N ASN A 87 23.60 5.06 -13.04
CA ASN A 87 22.76 4.76 -14.21
C ASN A 87 21.39 4.22 -13.81
N THR A 88 21.31 3.33 -12.80
CA THR A 88 20.02 2.81 -12.31
C THR A 88 19.16 3.94 -11.75
N LEU A 89 19.76 4.88 -11.02
CA LEU A 89 19.04 6.05 -10.52
C LEU A 89 18.56 6.97 -11.65
N GLN A 90 19.34 7.14 -12.73
CA GLN A 90 18.89 7.87 -13.91
C GLN A 90 17.64 7.23 -14.54
N PHE A 91 17.61 5.90 -14.69
CA PHE A 91 16.40 5.21 -15.19
C PHE A 91 15.20 5.37 -14.25
N ILE A 92 15.41 5.24 -12.93
CA ILE A 92 14.36 5.41 -11.90
C ILE A 92 13.75 6.81 -11.94
N THR A 93 14.59 7.83 -12.12
CA THR A 93 14.18 9.24 -12.09
C THR A 93 13.77 9.78 -13.46
N ASN A 94 13.73 8.91 -14.49
CA ASN A 94 13.57 9.32 -15.88
C ASN A 94 14.51 10.48 -16.27
N TYR A 95 15.77 10.37 -15.84
CA TYR A 95 16.85 11.34 -16.03
C TYR A 95 16.62 12.71 -15.36
N SER A 96 15.67 12.83 -14.45
CA SER A 96 15.33 14.07 -13.74
C SER A 96 15.35 13.86 -12.22
N ILE A 97 16.52 14.01 -11.61
CA ILE A 97 16.67 13.94 -10.14
C ILE A 97 15.87 15.05 -9.44
N TYR A 98 15.69 16.21 -10.09
CA TYR A 98 14.95 17.34 -9.52
C TYR A 98 13.44 17.09 -9.39
N SER A 99 12.86 16.24 -10.25
CA SER A 99 11.43 15.92 -10.15
C SER A 99 11.09 14.96 -9.02
N VAL A 100 12.08 14.47 -8.27
CA VAL A 100 11.92 13.55 -7.14
C VAL A 100 12.56 14.08 -5.86
N GLU A 101 12.70 15.40 -5.72
CA GLU A 101 13.43 16.01 -4.59
C GLU A 101 12.77 15.72 -3.24
N GLU A 102 11.43 15.70 -3.18
CA GLU A 102 10.69 15.38 -1.95
C GLU A 102 10.85 13.90 -1.56
N GLU A 103 10.75 13.00 -2.53
CA GLU A 103 11.01 11.57 -2.39
C GLU A 103 12.44 11.29 -1.90
N LEU A 104 13.43 12.02 -2.43
CA LEU A 104 14.81 11.93 -1.97
C LEU A 104 14.98 12.40 -0.53
N LYS A 105 14.29 13.47 -0.11
CA LYS A 105 14.27 13.90 1.31
C LYS A 105 13.69 12.82 2.22
N ASN A 106 12.69 12.10 1.73
CA ASN A 106 12.07 10.97 2.42
C ASN A 106 12.89 9.67 2.34
N GLY A 107 13.96 9.64 1.53
CA GLY A 107 14.89 8.52 1.41
C GLY A 107 14.42 7.37 0.51
N TYR A 108 13.34 7.56 -0.26
CA TYR A 108 12.87 6.55 -1.22
C TYR A 108 12.06 7.17 -2.36
N ILE A 109 12.07 6.54 -3.53
CA ILE A 109 11.26 6.89 -4.70
C ILE A 109 10.26 5.76 -4.96
N THR A 110 9.00 6.10 -5.23
CA THR A 110 8.01 5.15 -5.77
C THR A 110 8.08 5.18 -7.30
N VAL A 111 8.15 4.02 -7.93
CA VAL A 111 8.15 3.89 -9.40
C VAL A 111 6.90 3.15 -9.89
N GLN A 112 6.63 3.17 -11.20
CA GLN A 112 5.51 2.43 -11.79
C GLN A 112 5.52 0.96 -11.36
N GLY A 113 4.34 0.40 -11.12
CA GLY A 113 4.14 -0.89 -10.45
C GLY A 113 4.08 -0.79 -8.92
N GLY A 114 4.22 0.42 -8.35
CA GLY A 114 4.17 0.68 -6.91
C GLY A 114 5.44 0.27 -6.17
N HIS A 115 6.50 -0.10 -6.89
CA HIS A 115 7.76 -0.52 -6.29
C HIS A 115 8.45 0.64 -5.59
N ARG A 116 9.09 0.38 -4.45
CA ARG A 116 9.79 1.40 -3.67
C ARG A 116 11.29 1.22 -3.79
N VAL A 117 11.98 2.25 -4.26
CA VAL A 117 13.42 2.32 -4.34
C VAL A 117 13.93 3.13 -3.16
N GLY A 118 14.41 2.47 -2.11
CA GLY A 118 15.15 3.11 -1.03
C GLY A 118 16.53 3.57 -1.51
N ILE A 119 16.95 4.75 -1.06
CA ILE A 119 18.17 5.40 -1.53
C ILE A 119 19.07 5.67 -0.34
N VAL A 120 20.34 5.29 -0.45
CA VAL A 120 21.36 5.57 0.57
C VAL A 120 22.54 6.32 -0.02
N GLY A 121 23.09 7.24 0.76
CA GLY A 121 24.18 8.13 0.36
C GLY A 121 24.50 9.11 1.48
N LYS A 122 25.23 10.18 1.13
CA LYS A 122 25.53 11.27 2.04
C LYS A 122 24.30 12.17 2.21
N VAL A 123 23.75 12.20 3.42
CA VAL A 123 22.63 13.07 3.77
C VAL A 123 23.16 14.48 4.03
N LEU A 124 22.61 15.46 3.32
CA LEU A 124 22.79 16.88 3.63
C LEU A 124 21.58 17.34 4.44
N HIS A 125 21.81 17.83 5.65
CA HIS A 125 20.76 18.31 6.54
C HIS A 125 21.07 19.72 7.03
N ASN A 126 20.03 20.45 7.44
CA ASN A 126 20.15 21.74 8.10
C ASN A 126 19.18 21.79 9.28
N ASN A 127 19.65 22.16 10.47
CA ASN A 127 18.83 22.23 11.68
C ASN A 127 17.97 20.98 11.94
N GLY A 128 18.55 19.78 11.73
CA GLY A 128 17.86 18.50 11.91
C GLY A 128 16.90 18.11 10.78
N VAL A 129 16.72 18.94 9.75
CA VAL A 129 15.87 18.64 8.59
C VAL A 129 16.72 18.18 7.41
N VAL A 130 16.39 17.03 6.83
CA VAL A 130 17.04 16.53 5.61
C VAL A 130 16.73 17.47 4.45
N LYS A 131 17.77 18.05 3.84
CA LYS A 131 17.63 18.84 2.61
C LYS A 131 17.66 17.95 1.37
N THR A 132 18.59 17.01 1.31
CA THR A 132 18.75 16.10 0.16
C THR A 132 19.72 14.97 0.48
N ILE A 133 19.82 13.99 -0.41
CA ILE A 133 20.83 12.92 -0.40
C ILE A 133 21.72 13.12 -1.64
N LYS A 134 23.04 13.08 -1.45
CA LYS A 134 24.04 13.10 -2.52
C LYS A 134 24.97 11.90 -2.37
N ASP A 135 25.93 11.74 -3.29
CA ASP A 135 26.95 10.69 -3.23
C ASP A 135 26.33 9.30 -3.00
N PHE A 136 25.36 8.93 -3.84
CA PHE A 136 24.59 7.70 -3.69
C PHE A 136 25.50 6.47 -3.64
N THR A 137 25.35 5.64 -2.61
CA THR A 137 26.19 4.45 -2.36
C THR A 137 25.42 3.14 -2.47
N GLY A 138 24.10 3.19 -2.56
CA GLY A 138 23.27 2.01 -2.69
C GLY A 138 21.82 2.32 -3.00
N LEU A 139 21.16 1.32 -3.54
CA LEU A 139 19.74 1.31 -3.86
C LEU A 139 19.13 0.04 -3.29
N ASN A 140 17.91 0.15 -2.76
CA ASN A 140 17.14 -0.99 -2.30
C ASN A 140 15.77 -1.00 -2.96
N ILE A 141 15.57 -1.87 -3.94
CA ILE A 141 14.34 -1.93 -4.72
C ILE A 141 13.44 -3.00 -4.10
N ARG A 142 12.38 -2.56 -3.43
CA ARG A 142 11.35 -3.43 -2.86
C ARG A 142 10.22 -3.60 -3.87
N VAL A 143 10.02 -4.85 -4.30
CA VAL A 143 9.05 -5.20 -5.33
C VAL A 143 7.66 -5.25 -4.72
N ALA A 144 6.85 -4.24 -5.02
CA ALA A 144 5.43 -4.25 -4.69
C ALA A 144 4.70 -5.43 -5.36
N ARG A 145 3.82 -6.06 -4.59
CA ARG A 145 2.86 -7.06 -5.06
C ARG A 145 1.52 -6.83 -4.40
N GLU A 146 0.48 -6.83 -5.22
CA GLU A 146 -0.87 -6.78 -4.70
C GLU A 146 -1.29 -8.13 -4.13
N LYS A 147 -1.75 -8.11 -2.88
CA LYS A 147 -2.45 -9.23 -2.25
C LYS A 147 -3.95 -9.00 -2.42
N ILE A 148 -4.60 -9.75 -3.32
CA ILE A 148 -6.04 -9.65 -3.65
C ILE A 148 -6.82 -10.73 -2.89
N GLY A 149 -7.99 -10.37 -2.35
CA GLY A 149 -8.84 -11.28 -1.58
C GLY A 149 -8.57 -11.29 -0.08
N ALA A 150 -7.76 -10.34 0.40
CA ALA A 150 -7.53 -10.09 1.82
C ALA A 150 -8.81 -9.69 2.57
N ALA A 151 -9.77 -9.07 1.89
CA ALA A 151 -11.04 -8.62 2.45
C ALA A 151 -12.13 -9.69 2.46
N SER A 152 -11.96 -10.81 1.72
CA SER A 152 -13.01 -11.81 1.46
C SER A 152 -13.80 -12.24 2.70
N ASN A 153 -13.09 -12.40 3.83
CA ASN A 153 -13.68 -12.88 5.09
C ASN A 153 -14.44 -11.79 5.87
N VAL A 154 -14.19 -10.51 5.58
CA VAL A 154 -14.75 -9.36 6.30
C VAL A 154 -15.95 -8.76 5.58
N LEU A 155 -15.99 -8.80 4.24
CA LEU A 155 -16.95 -8.05 3.42
C LEU A 155 -18.41 -8.30 3.85
N LYS A 156 -18.79 -9.55 4.13
CA LYS A 156 -20.14 -9.93 4.60
C LYS A 156 -20.54 -9.32 5.96
N HIS A 157 -19.58 -8.83 6.75
CA HIS A 157 -19.83 -8.24 8.06
C HIS A 157 -19.93 -6.72 8.02
N ILE A 158 -19.43 -6.08 6.96
CA ILE A 158 -19.40 -4.62 6.77
C ILE A 158 -20.34 -4.15 5.67
N ILE A 159 -21.09 -5.07 5.07
CA ILE A 159 -22.15 -4.82 4.10
C ILE A 159 -23.45 -5.31 4.73
N ASP A 160 -24.40 -4.40 4.89
CA ASP A 160 -25.72 -4.66 5.46
C ASP A 160 -26.78 -4.29 4.41
N ASN A 161 -27.63 -5.25 4.05
CA ASN A 161 -28.68 -5.09 3.03
C ASN A 161 -28.19 -4.48 1.69
N GLY A 162 -26.98 -4.85 1.26
CA GLY A 162 -26.39 -4.35 0.01
C GLY A 162 -25.77 -2.95 0.11
N GLU A 163 -25.64 -2.39 1.32
CA GLU A 163 -24.98 -1.11 1.57
C GLU A 163 -23.78 -1.27 2.51
N PHE A 164 -22.73 -0.52 2.26
CA PHE A 164 -21.59 -0.44 3.17
C PHE A 164 -21.93 0.36 4.45
N VAL A 165 -21.48 -0.12 5.60
CA VAL A 165 -21.63 0.56 6.88
C VAL A 165 -20.30 1.11 7.41
N ASN A 166 -20.36 2.24 8.12
CA ASN A 166 -19.16 2.89 8.67
C ASN A 166 -18.30 1.90 9.47
N THR A 167 -17.04 1.77 9.09
CA THR A 167 -16.17 0.71 9.60
C THR A 167 -14.82 1.28 10.06
N LEU A 168 -14.40 0.88 11.25
CA LEU A 168 -13.07 1.17 11.78
C LEU A 168 -12.21 -0.09 11.76
N ILE A 169 -10.98 -0.01 11.24
CA ILE A 169 -9.98 -1.07 11.32
C ILE A 169 -8.96 -0.73 12.40
N VAL A 170 -8.94 -1.50 13.48
CA VAL A 170 -7.98 -1.40 14.58
C VAL A 170 -6.87 -2.41 14.33
N SER A 171 -5.63 -1.94 14.22
CA SER A 171 -4.53 -2.84 13.88
C SER A 171 -3.18 -2.36 14.44
N PRO A 172 -2.37 -3.26 15.01
CA PRO A 172 -0.98 -2.94 15.31
C PRO A 172 -0.21 -2.66 14.01
N PRO A 173 0.95 -1.97 14.08
CA PRO A 173 1.83 -1.86 12.93
C PRO A 173 2.15 -3.23 12.32
N GLN A 174 2.34 -3.26 10.99
CA GLN A 174 2.76 -4.45 10.23
C GLN A 174 1.80 -5.66 10.28
N CYS A 175 0.53 -5.47 10.67
CA CYS A 175 -0.46 -6.55 10.70
C CYS A 175 -1.36 -6.64 9.45
N GLY A 176 -0.96 -6.03 8.33
CA GLY A 176 -1.71 -6.11 7.06
C GLY A 176 -2.88 -5.14 6.92
N LYS A 177 -2.96 -4.11 7.78
CA LYS A 177 -3.97 -3.04 7.81
C LYS A 177 -4.22 -2.42 6.43
N THR A 178 -3.18 -1.89 5.78
CA THR A 178 -3.26 -1.25 4.47
C THR A 178 -3.67 -2.25 3.38
N THR A 179 -3.20 -3.49 3.47
CA THR A 179 -3.59 -4.57 2.55
C THR A 179 -5.08 -4.87 2.62
N LEU A 180 -5.64 -4.97 3.83
CA LEU A 180 -7.06 -5.20 4.04
C LEU A 180 -7.88 -4.00 3.56
N LEU A 181 -7.52 -2.78 3.98
CA LEU A 181 -8.22 -1.56 3.61
C LEU A 181 -8.28 -1.39 2.09
N ARG A 182 -7.14 -1.54 1.41
CA ARG A 182 -7.02 -1.46 -0.06
C ARG A 182 -7.94 -2.46 -0.76
N ASP A 183 -7.97 -3.71 -0.31
CA ASP A 183 -8.81 -4.73 -0.91
C ASP A 183 -10.30 -4.49 -0.61
N ILE A 184 -10.65 -3.92 0.55
CA ILE A 184 -12.02 -3.46 0.83
C ILE A 184 -12.40 -2.34 -0.14
N ILE A 185 -11.58 -1.29 -0.28
CA ILE A 185 -11.84 -0.15 -1.19
C ILE A 185 -12.14 -0.63 -2.60
N LYS A 186 -11.31 -1.54 -3.13
CA LYS A 186 -11.52 -2.13 -4.45
C LYS A 186 -12.89 -2.80 -4.57
N ASN A 187 -13.25 -3.64 -3.61
CA ASN A 187 -14.53 -4.35 -3.64
C ASN A 187 -15.73 -3.41 -3.48
N LEU A 188 -15.60 -2.33 -2.70
CA LEU A 188 -16.64 -1.31 -2.57
C LEU A 188 -16.84 -0.53 -3.87
N SER A 189 -15.74 -0.18 -4.54
CA SER A 189 -15.78 0.50 -5.83
C SER A 189 -16.36 -0.38 -6.95
N ASP A 190 -15.89 -1.62 -7.05
CA ASP A 190 -16.30 -2.55 -8.12
C ASP A 190 -17.72 -3.11 -7.88
N GLY A 191 -18.14 -3.17 -6.62
CA GLY A 191 -19.38 -3.82 -6.19
C GLY A 191 -19.20 -5.32 -6.00
N ILE A 192 -20.13 -5.93 -5.28
CA ILE A 192 -20.14 -7.36 -4.96
C ILE A 192 -21.56 -7.89 -5.16
N PRO A 193 -21.90 -8.39 -6.37
CA PRO A 193 -23.24 -8.88 -6.67
C PRO A 193 -23.74 -9.98 -5.73
N SER A 194 -22.85 -10.85 -5.26
CA SER A 194 -23.19 -11.93 -4.30
C SER A 194 -23.60 -11.43 -2.92
N LEU A 195 -23.28 -10.18 -2.57
CA LEU A 195 -23.72 -9.50 -1.34
C LEU A 195 -24.76 -8.41 -1.61
N GLY A 196 -25.27 -8.32 -2.86
CA GLY A 196 -26.20 -7.26 -3.27
C GLY A 196 -25.58 -5.86 -3.35
N LEU A 197 -24.27 -5.73 -3.11
CA LEU A 197 -23.56 -4.45 -3.12
C LEU A 197 -23.36 -3.99 -4.58
N LYS A 198 -23.91 -2.84 -4.92
CA LYS A 198 -23.59 -2.14 -6.18
C LYS A 198 -22.26 -1.39 -6.02
N GLY A 199 -21.52 -1.21 -7.11
CA GLY A 199 -20.28 -0.44 -7.06
C GLY A 199 -20.53 1.02 -6.68
N ASN A 200 -19.80 1.52 -5.68
CA ASN A 200 -19.93 2.86 -5.12
C ASN A 200 -18.84 3.80 -5.62
N ARG A 201 -19.11 5.11 -5.66
CA ARG A 201 -18.04 6.13 -5.78
C ARG A 201 -17.26 6.21 -4.47
N VAL A 202 -15.98 5.85 -4.50
CA VAL A 202 -15.10 5.85 -3.33
C VAL A 202 -14.06 6.96 -3.47
N GLY A 203 -13.97 7.84 -2.48
CA GLY A 203 -12.89 8.82 -2.38
C GLY A 203 -11.83 8.35 -1.39
N VAL A 204 -10.58 8.24 -1.82
CA VAL A 204 -9.44 7.82 -0.97
C VAL A 204 -8.57 9.04 -0.66
N VAL A 205 -8.30 9.28 0.62
CA VAL A 205 -7.26 10.23 1.05
C VAL A 205 -6.08 9.45 1.61
N ASP A 206 -4.95 9.50 0.92
CA ASP A 206 -3.75 8.70 1.19
C ASP A 206 -2.58 9.62 1.58
N GLU A 207 -2.51 10.00 2.86
CA GLU A 207 -1.49 10.95 3.36
C GLU A 207 -0.06 10.45 3.15
N ARG A 208 0.14 9.12 3.16
CA ARG A 208 1.47 8.49 3.09
C ARG A 208 1.75 7.77 1.77
N SER A 209 0.85 7.88 0.79
CA SER A 209 0.94 7.18 -0.49
C SER A 209 1.08 5.65 -0.32
N GLU A 210 0.44 5.07 0.71
CA GLU A 210 0.55 3.64 1.02
C GLU A 210 -0.61 2.81 0.45
N ILE A 211 -1.81 3.39 0.34
CA ILE A 211 -3.02 2.73 -0.16
C ILE A 211 -2.94 2.58 -1.68
N ALA A 212 -2.76 3.71 -2.39
CA ALA A 212 -2.75 3.76 -3.84
C ALA A 212 -1.36 3.50 -4.45
N ALA A 213 -0.30 3.76 -3.66
CA ALA A 213 1.08 3.72 -4.11
C ALA A 213 1.30 4.49 -5.42
N CYS A 214 0.76 5.71 -5.49
CA CYS A 214 0.74 6.49 -6.73
C CYS A 214 2.13 6.73 -7.31
N TYR A 215 2.20 6.74 -8.64
CA TYR A 215 3.35 7.20 -9.41
C TYR A 215 2.86 8.30 -10.36
N GLN A 216 3.42 9.51 -10.23
CA GLN A 216 3.00 10.69 -11.00
C GLN A 216 1.48 10.96 -10.92
N GLY A 217 0.90 10.80 -9.73
CA GLY A 217 -0.54 10.98 -9.50
C GLY A 217 -1.43 9.83 -10.00
N ILE A 218 -0.85 8.79 -10.61
CA ILE A 218 -1.60 7.62 -11.09
C ILE A 218 -1.49 6.50 -10.06
N PRO A 219 -2.61 6.00 -9.50
CA PRO A 219 -2.62 4.83 -8.61
C PRO A 219 -1.96 3.62 -9.27
N GLN A 220 -1.04 2.98 -8.55
CA GLN A 220 -0.37 1.76 -9.02
C GLN A 220 -1.06 0.50 -8.49
N ASN A 221 -1.72 0.64 -7.33
CA ASN A 221 -2.58 -0.40 -6.79
C ASN A 221 -3.99 -0.31 -7.38
N ASN A 222 -4.60 -1.47 -7.62
CA ASN A 222 -6.00 -1.57 -8.01
C ASN A 222 -6.92 -1.22 -6.83
N LEU A 223 -7.54 -0.05 -6.89
CA LEU A 223 -8.55 0.44 -5.96
C LEU A 223 -9.98 0.35 -6.50
N GLY A 224 -10.17 -0.31 -7.64
CA GLY A 224 -11.45 -0.43 -8.32
C GLY A 224 -11.76 0.74 -9.26
N ILE A 225 -12.77 0.53 -10.11
CA ILE A 225 -13.07 1.40 -11.27
C ILE A 225 -13.80 2.73 -10.95
N ARG A 226 -14.20 2.96 -9.69
CA ARG A 226 -14.97 4.14 -9.21
C ARG A 226 -14.27 4.85 -8.07
N THR A 227 -12.94 4.72 -8.01
CA THR A 227 -12.16 5.28 -6.94
C THR A 227 -11.38 6.50 -7.40
N ASP A 228 -11.62 7.62 -6.72
CA ASP A 228 -10.83 8.84 -6.82
C ASP A 228 -9.79 8.87 -5.69
N VAL A 229 -8.55 9.30 -5.98
CA VAL A 229 -7.44 9.29 -5.01
C VAL A 229 -6.85 10.69 -4.86
N LEU A 230 -6.76 11.17 -3.62
CA LEU A 230 -5.91 12.29 -3.23
C LEU A 230 -4.65 11.74 -2.56
N ASP A 231 -3.56 11.72 -3.32
CA ASP A 231 -2.25 11.22 -2.91
C ASP A 231 -1.43 12.27 -2.17
N ALA A 232 -0.66 11.85 -1.16
CA ALA A 232 0.16 12.71 -0.30
C ALA A 232 -0.62 13.91 0.30
N CYS A 233 -1.93 13.74 0.51
CA CYS A 233 -2.83 14.81 0.90
C CYS A 233 -3.14 14.75 2.42
N PRO A 234 -3.08 15.88 3.15
CA PRO A 234 -3.52 15.93 4.54
C PRO A 234 -4.98 15.49 4.67
N LYS A 235 -5.26 14.49 5.52
CA LYS A 235 -6.58 13.83 5.64
C LYS A 235 -7.76 14.78 5.75
N ALA A 236 -7.75 15.68 6.74
CA ALA A 236 -8.85 16.60 6.97
C ALA A 236 -9.17 17.43 5.71
N GLN A 237 -8.13 18.01 5.09
CA GLN A 237 -8.29 18.81 3.87
C GLN A 237 -8.77 17.95 2.70
N GLY A 238 -8.17 16.78 2.49
CA GLY A 238 -8.55 15.87 1.42
C GLY A 238 -9.99 15.37 1.54
N MET A 239 -10.46 15.07 2.75
CA MET A 239 -11.86 14.70 2.99
C MET A 239 -12.79 15.83 2.57
N ILE A 240 -12.51 17.07 2.99
CA ILE A 240 -13.32 18.23 2.58
C ILE A 240 -13.30 18.45 1.07
N MET A 241 -12.15 18.27 0.41
CA MET A 241 -12.03 18.36 -1.05
C MET A 241 -12.92 17.33 -1.76
N LEU A 242 -12.88 16.07 -1.30
CA LEU A 242 -13.71 15.00 -1.85
C LEU A 242 -15.20 15.27 -1.68
N ILE A 243 -15.62 15.68 -0.47
CA ILE A 243 -17.02 16.01 -0.17
C ILE A 243 -17.55 17.09 -1.12
N ARG A 244 -16.75 18.13 -1.38
CA ARG A 244 -17.16 19.30 -2.18
C ARG A 244 -17.15 19.06 -3.69
N ALA A 245 -16.25 18.21 -4.18
CA ALA A 245 -15.95 18.14 -5.61
C ALA A 245 -16.20 16.79 -6.27
N MET A 246 -16.14 15.69 -5.53
CA MET A 246 -16.16 14.34 -6.11
C MET A 246 -17.46 13.57 -5.85
N SER A 247 -18.36 14.10 -5.01
CA SER A 247 -19.65 13.46 -4.65
C SER A 247 -19.50 11.98 -4.25
N PRO A 248 -18.54 11.64 -3.36
CA PRO A 248 -18.29 10.26 -2.98
C PRO A 248 -19.47 9.71 -2.18
N GLU A 249 -19.72 8.41 -2.32
CA GLU A 249 -20.65 7.68 -1.43
C GLU A 249 -19.90 7.16 -0.20
N ILE A 250 -18.60 6.89 -0.37
CA ILE A 250 -17.72 6.34 0.66
C ILE A 250 -16.41 7.12 0.64
N ILE A 251 -15.94 7.52 1.82
CA ILE A 251 -14.59 8.05 2.01
C ILE A 251 -13.74 7.00 2.74
N ALA A 252 -12.55 6.74 2.21
CA ALA A 252 -11.57 5.86 2.80
C ALA A 252 -10.29 6.63 3.15
N THR A 253 -9.75 6.38 4.34
CA THR A 253 -8.53 7.04 4.82
C THR A 253 -7.59 6.04 5.48
N ASP A 254 -6.29 6.35 5.49
CA ASP A 254 -5.28 5.50 6.12
C ASP A 254 -5.49 5.42 7.63
N GLU A 255 -5.18 6.45 8.41
CA GLU A 255 -5.22 6.44 9.86
C GLU A 255 -5.66 7.75 10.47
N ILE A 256 -6.77 7.76 11.19
CA ILE A 256 -7.28 8.95 11.87
C ILE A 256 -6.66 9.11 13.26
N GLY A 257 -6.28 10.34 13.60
CA GLY A 257 -5.67 10.61 14.90
C GLY A 257 -5.55 12.08 15.30
N ARG A 258 -5.82 13.03 14.41
CA ARG A 258 -5.73 14.47 14.68
C ARG A 258 -7.11 15.06 14.95
N ASP A 259 -7.18 16.13 15.75
CA ASP A 259 -8.46 16.78 16.09
C ASP A 259 -9.18 17.29 14.83
N GLU A 260 -8.43 17.79 13.85
CA GLU A 260 -8.95 18.25 12.54
C GLU A 260 -9.61 17.13 11.74
N ASP A 261 -9.13 15.88 11.87
CA ASP A 261 -9.73 14.73 11.19
C ASP A 261 -11.18 14.53 11.68
N SER A 262 -11.42 14.75 12.99
CA SER A 262 -12.76 14.61 13.58
C SER A 262 -13.77 15.56 12.93
N MET A 263 -13.39 16.82 12.74
CA MET A 263 -14.28 17.82 12.12
C MET A 263 -14.65 17.42 10.69
N ALA A 264 -13.67 16.98 9.89
CA ALA A 264 -13.91 16.55 8.52
C ALA A 264 -14.77 15.26 8.44
N ILE A 265 -14.63 14.35 9.39
CA ILE A 265 -15.51 13.17 9.52
C ILE A 265 -16.95 13.60 9.80
N GLN A 266 -17.17 14.55 10.73
CA GLN A 266 -18.51 15.03 11.02
C GLN A 266 -19.17 15.67 9.80
N GLU A 267 -18.42 16.44 8.99
CA GLU A 267 -18.93 16.95 7.71
C GLU A 267 -19.31 15.83 6.74
N ALA A 268 -18.48 14.78 6.62
CA ALA A 268 -18.80 13.63 5.79
C ALA A 268 -20.11 12.93 6.24
N LEU A 269 -20.27 12.73 7.54
CA LEU A 269 -21.46 12.10 8.11
C LEU A 269 -22.73 12.94 7.89
N LEU A 270 -22.65 14.26 8.05
CA LEU A 270 -23.76 15.18 7.78
C LEU A 270 -24.17 15.17 6.30
N ALA A 271 -23.22 14.94 5.40
CA ALA A 271 -23.46 14.76 3.97
C ALA A 271 -23.98 13.35 3.60
N GLY A 272 -24.16 12.45 4.57
CA GLY A 272 -24.62 11.07 4.36
C GLY A 272 -23.55 10.13 3.79
N ILE A 273 -22.28 10.55 3.79
CA ILE A 273 -21.16 9.80 3.23
C ILE A 273 -20.69 8.75 4.25
N LYS A 274 -20.45 7.52 3.79
CA LYS A 274 -19.95 6.45 4.64
C LYS A 274 -18.43 6.55 4.82
N LEU A 275 -17.93 6.09 5.96
CA LEU A 275 -16.51 6.18 6.29
C LEU A 275 -15.90 4.81 6.51
N ILE A 276 -14.72 4.58 5.92
CA ILE A 276 -13.79 3.55 6.36
C ILE A 276 -12.43 4.16 6.69
N THR A 277 -11.89 3.80 7.84
CA THR A 277 -10.58 4.28 8.26
C THR A 277 -9.88 3.26 9.14
N THR A 278 -8.63 3.53 9.50
CA THR A 278 -7.91 2.70 10.45
C THR A 278 -7.38 3.50 11.64
N VAL A 279 -6.94 2.78 12.66
CA VAL A 279 -6.23 3.33 13.81
C VAL A 279 -5.20 2.33 14.31
N HIS A 280 -4.04 2.80 14.77
CA HIS A 280 -3.12 1.96 15.51
C HIS A 280 -3.70 1.54 16.87
N GLY A 281 -3.82 0.24 17.13
CA GLY A 281 -4.31 -0.29 18.40
C GLY A 281 -4.32 -1.81 18.39
N LYS A 282 -4.39 -2.46 19.55
CA LYS A 282 -4.45 -3.93 19.65
C LYS A 282 -5.83 -4.42 20.08
N SER A 283 -6.66 -3.56 20.66
CA SER A 283 -8.01 -3.90 21.12
C SER A 283 -8.95 -2.70 21.15
N LEU A 284 -10.21 -2.93 21.51
CA LEU A 284 -11.20 -1.85 21.72
C LEU A 284 -10.80 -0.96 22.91
N GLU A 285 -10.33 -1.59 23.99
CA GLU A 285 -9.90 -0.91 25.22
C GLU A 285 -8.73 0.04 24.92
N ASP A 286 -7.79 -0.35 24.05
CA ASP A 286 -6.67 0.52 23.65
C ASP A 286 -7.12 1.81 22.97
N ILE A 287 -8.19 1.73 22.16
CA ILE A 287 -8.62 2.86 21.32
C ILE A 287 -9.65 3.75 22.00
N ILE A 288 -10.40 3.25 22.98
CA ILE A 288 -11.46 4.01 23.64
C ILE A 288 -10.95 5.17 24.50
N PHE A 289 -9.69 5.10 24.91
CA PHE A 289 -8.97 6.17 25.63
C PHE A 289 -8.26 7.16 24.71
N LYS A 290 -8.20 6.90 23.39
CA LYS A 290 -7.65 7.87 22.45
C LYS A 290 -8.63 9.02 22.28
N LYS A 291 -8.16 10.26 22.36
CA LYS A 291 -8.99 11.46 22.32
C LYS A 291 -9.95 11.47 21.11
N VAL A 292 -9.42 11.42 19.89
CA VAL A 292 -10.21 11.53 18.65
C VAL A 292 -11.01 10.26 18.39
N ILE A 293 -10.32 9.14 18.20
CA ILE A 293 -10.96 7.85 17.85
C ILE A 293 -11.92 7.37 18.95
N GLY A 294 -11.54 7.51 20.22
CA GLY A 294 -12.39 7.15 21.33
C GLY A 294 -13.67 7.98 21.39
N SER A 295 -13.64 9.27 21.02
CA SER A 295 -14.84 10.10 20.89
C SER A 295 -15.76 9.56 19.79
N LEU A 296 -15.22 9.35 18.58
CA LEU A 296 -16.00 8.85 17.44
C LEU A 296 -16.63 7.48 17.70
N VAL A 297 -15.93 6.58 18.39
CA VAL A 297 -16.47 5.29 18.81
C VAL A 297 -17.62 5.47 19.81
N LYS A 298 -17.46 6.34 20.82
CA LYS A 298 -18.50 6.60 21.83
C LYS A 298 -19.73 7.30 21.24
N GLU A 299 -19.53 8.14 20.24
CA GLU A 299 -20.60 8.80 19.47
C GLU A 299 -21.34 7.83 18.53
N GLY A 300 -20.88 6.59 18.40
CA GLY A 300 -21.52 5.57 17.58
C GLY A 300 -21.33 5.78 16.07
N VAL A 301 -20.26 6.50 15.67
CA VAL A 301 -19.94 6.77 14.25
C VAL A 301 -19.71 5.48 13.47
N PHE A 302 -19.00 4.53 14.07
CA PHE A 302 -18.65 3.25 13.45
C PHE A 302 -19.69 2.20 13.81
N LYS A 303 -20.26 1.55 12.80
CA LYS A 303 -21.18 0.41 12.98
C LYS A 303 -20.44 -0.91 13.13
N LYS A 304 -19.22 -1.01 12.57
CA LYS A 304 -18.37 -2.19 12.68
C LYS A 304 -16.95 -1.79 13.06
N ILE A 305 -16.34 -2.55 13.96
CA ILE A 305 -14.95 -2.37 14.38
C ILE A 305 -14.21 -3.68 14.16
N ILE A 306 -13.27 -3.70 13.22
CA ILE A 306 -12.46 -4.88 12.89
C ILE A 306 -11.16 -4.79 13.68
N ILE A 307 -10.84 -5.83 14.45
CA ILE A 307 -9.57 -5.91 15.19
C ILE A 307 -8.65 -6.90 14.49
N LEU A 308 -7.51 -6.41 14.01
CA LEU A 308 -6.49 -7.22 13.35
C LEU A 308 -5.35 -7.60 14.30
N SER A 309 -4.75 -8.76 14.03
CA SER A 309 -3.51 -9.21 14.64
C SER A 309 -2.61 -9.93 13.64
N ASN A 310 -1.45 -10.35 14.12
CA ASN A 310 -0.56 -11.29 13.45
C ASN A 310 -0.43 -12.63 14.21
N LYS A 311 -1.27 -12.90 15.23
CA LYS A 311 -1.12 -14.09 16.12
C LYS A 311 -1.24 -15.41 15.36
N GLN A 312 -2.10 -15.46 14.34
CA GLN A 312 -2.29 -16.63 13.49
C GLN A 312 -1.83 -16.37 12.04
N GLY A 313 -0.83 -15.49 11.89
CA GLY A 313 -0.35 -14.98 10.61
C GLY A 313 -0.80 -13.53 10.36
N VAL A 314 -0.07 -12.82 9.51
CA VAL A 314 -0.37 -11.43 9.14
C VAL A 314 -1.79 -11.34 8.56
N GLY A 315 -2.54 -10.30 8.94
CA GLY A 315 -3.90 -10.09 8.47
C GLY A 315 -4.97 -10.94 9.18
N THR A 316 -4.63 -11.60 10.28
CA THR A 316 -5.62 -12.31 11.11
C THR A 316 -6.66 -11.32 11.62
N ILE A 317 -7.94 -11.62 11.42
CA ILE A 317 -9.05 -10.86 12.02
C ILE A 317 -9.38 -11.55 13.33
N GLU A 318 -8.98 -10.93 14.45
CA GLU A 318 -9.23 -11.46 15.79
C GLU A 318 -10.70 -11.35 16.16
N LYS A 319 -11.29 -10.18 15.90
CA LYS A 319 -12.66 -9.85 16.28
C LYS A 319 -13.30 -8.95 15.23
N ILE A 320 -14.62 -9.06 15.11
CA ILE A 320 -15.42 -8.03 14.44
C ILE A 320 -16.48 -7.63 15.44
N LEU A 321 -16.35 -6.44 16.01
CA LEU A 321 -17.28 -5.94 17.01
C LEU A 321 -18.42 -5.19 16.33
N ASP A 322 -19.63 -5.38 16.85
CA ASP A 322 -20.70 -4.43 16.61
C ASP A 322 -20.39 -3.10 17.30
N GLY A 323 -20.45 -1.99 16.56
CA GLY A 323 -20.03 -0.69 17.09
C GLY A 323 -20.99 -0.07 18.10
N THR A 324 -22.18 -0.65 18.32
CA THR A 324 -23.14 -0.16 19.32
C THR A 324 -23.08 -1.00 20.59
N THR A 325 -23.09 -2.33 20.43
CA THR A 325 -23.12 -3.26 21.58
C THR A 325 -21.73 -3.71 22.02
N PHE A 326 -20.71 -3.51 21.19
CA PHE A 326 -19.35 -4.05 21.34
C PHE A 326 -19.27 -5.58 21.46
N ASN A 327 -20.37 -6.27 21.13
CA ASN A 327 -20.39 -7.72 21.05
C ASN A 327 -19.53 -8.19 19.87
N ASP A 328 -18.75 -9.25 20.10
CA ASP A 328 -18.01 -9.91 19.05
C ASP A 328 -18.97 -10.70 18.15
N LEU A 329 -18.88 -10.47 16.85
CA LEU A 329 -19.70 -11.10 15.82
C LEU A 329 -19.02 -12.36 15.26
N LEU A 330 -17.81 -12.68 15.73
CA LEU A 330 -17.09 -13.88 15.37
C LEU A 330 -17.11 -14.90 16.50
N GLU A 331 -17.34 -16.16 16.14
CA GLU A 331 -17.14 -17.30 17.06
C GLU A 331 -15.65 -17.65 17.21
N TYR A 332 -14.85 -17.44 16.15
CA TYR A 332 -13.43 -17.71 16.11
C TYR A 332 -12.69 -16.73 15.18
N PRO A 333 -11.39 -16.46 15.41
CA PRO A 333 -10.59 -15.61 14.55
C PRO A 333 -10.54 -16.10 13.09
N LEU A 334 -10.65 -15.16 12.14
CA LEU A 334 -10.59 -15.47 10.71
C LEU A 334 -9.16 -15.28 10.20
N LYS A 335 -8.53 -16.39 9.79
CA LYS A 335 -7.21 -16.36 9.16
C LYS A 335 -7.27 -15.76 7.77
N ASN A 336 -6.35 -14.86 7.46
CA ASN A 336 -6.19 -14.33 6.12
C ASN A 336 -5.17 -15.16 5.35
N LYS A 337 -5.66 -16.00 4.43
CA LYS A 337 -4.81 -16.91 3.62
C LYS A 337 -3.99 -16.19 2.55
N VAL A 338 -4.27 -14.91 2.30
CA VAL A 338 -3.60 -14.11 1.25
C VAL A 338 -2.53 -13.20 1.85
N ALA A 339 -2.66 -12.83 3.12
CA ALA A 339 -1.77 -11.88 3.79
C ALA A 339 -0.43 -12.48 4.27
N GLY A 340 -0.30 -13.81 4.24
CA GLY A 340 0.94 -14.57 4.51
C GLY A 340 2.00 -14.40 3.44
#